data_AF-A0AAU7LNX3-F1
#
_entry.id   AF-A0AAU7LNX3-F1
#
_cell.length_a   1.000
_cell.length_b   1.000
_cell.length_c   1.000
_cell.angle_alpha   90.00
_cell.angle_beta   90.00
_cell.angle_gamma   90.00
#
_symmetry.space_group_name_H-M   'P 1'
#
loop_
_entity.id
_entity.type
_entity.pdbx_description
1 polymer ?
#
loop_
_entity_poly.entity_id
_entity_poly.type
_entity_poly.pdbx_seq_one_letter_code
_entity_poly.pdbx_strand_id
1 'polypeptide(L)'
;MHDSREIRAMGQANGVDIFGGNSLGVADAWSHVRIGGALGGDHPEEALRKGSIAIFSNSGNFTTTIATYLRMAGWGTTTSISCGKDVYIHFAAPEFAFALSNDARSKAAVLYVEPGGYYELDATFTKPVVACVVGRWKSKLTRSVGHAGAMAGGADDALSKERWFMDKFGVDDIFTPERPVCSAKGALVTNIAHIPAALTAVMRKNACPPDFEAEGNLSLKPWFGSSLGLKLPPELDLPVVEATSPYNEQVAALNQQIGAVPPRQSLKDASGASQMDAKTQVTSLYGVSMLDAAQFSLEANVSLALLHEPGGENDRRLINVAIGGGLNLHGHPALAAAQAAREAGNAPNSVLAAAASILGPRCQGQARQAASALIDAFAAAGVTDALDESFDISQINIDQLDLFVSVDPDARAEAMLAGLKARGARSVFVRYLQSLPGHPSADAVLAAITATLAWGPLMRKRISRLTADG
;
A
#
# COMPACT_ATOMS: atom_id res chain seq x y z
N MET A 1 -21.31 -23.19 21.76
CA MET A 1 -21.71 -22.82 23.14
C MET A 1 -21.71 -24.03 24.07
N HIS A 2 -22.49 -25.08 23.77
CA HIS A 2 -22.51 -26.32 24.58
C HIS A 2 -21.12 -26.98 24.66
N ASP A 3 -20.51 -27.22 23.50
CA ASP A 3 -19.21 -27.91 23.41
C ASP A 3 -18.08 -27.15 24.10
N SER A 4 -18.00 -25.82 23.92
CA SER A 4 -16.97 -24.99 24.56
C SER A 4 -17.05 -25.05 26.10
N ARG A 5 -18.27 -25.13 26.66
CA ARG A 5 -18.48 -25.28 28.10
C ARG A 5 -17.99 -26.63 28.60
N GLU A 6 -18.35 -27.71 27.91
CA GLU A 6 -17.94 -29.07 28.26
C GLU A 6 -16.44 -29.26 28.13
N ILE A 7 -15.83 -28.77 27.04
CA ILE A 7 -14.39 -28.79 26.81
C ILE A 7 -13.65 -28.08 27.94
N ARG A 8 -14.09 -26.87 28.33
CA ARG A 8 -13.47 -26.13 29.44
C ARG A 8 -13.60 -26.89 30.77
N ALA A 9 -14.79 -27.41 31.07
CA ALA A 9 -15.02 -28.16 32.30
C ALA A 9 -14.17 -29.45 32.36
N MET A 10 -14.09 -30.21 31.26
CA MET A 10 -13.25 -31.40 31.17
C MET A 10 -11.76 -31.07 31.27
N GLY A 11 -11.30 -30.00 30.61
CA GLY A 11 -9.92 -29.54 30.73
C GLY A 11 -9.55 -29.23 32.19
N GLN A 12 -10.37 -28.43 32.87
CA GLN A 12 -10.16 -28.08 34.27
C GLN A 12 -10.19 -29.31 35.20
N ALA A 13 -11.14 -30.23 35.00
CA ALA A 13 -11.25 -31.45 35.81
C ALA A 13 -10.04 -32.39 35.67
N ASN A 14 -9.34 -32.33 34.53
CA ASN A 14 -8.18 -33.18 34.24
C ASN A 14 -6.84 -32.44 34.36
N GLY A 15 -6.83 -31.17 34.79
CA GLY A 15 -5.61 -30.37 34.88
C GLY A 15 -4.95 -30.09 33.52
N VAL A 16 -5.75 -29.99 32.46
CA VAL A 16 -5.30 -29.70 31.10
C VAL A 16 -5.66 -28.27 30.72
N ASP A 17 -4.64 -27.45 30.46
CA ASP A 17 -4.81 -26.11 29.93
C ASP A 17 -5.14 -26.17 28.44
N ILE A 18 -6.16 -25.39 28.05
CA ILE A 18 -6.66 -25.38 26.67
C ILE A 18 -6.50 -23.97 26.10
N PHE A 19 -5.66 -23.85 25.07
CA PHE A 19 -5.49 -22.63 24.28
C PHE A 19 -6.22 -22.82 22.94
N GLY A 20 -7.23 -22.02 22.64
CA GLY A 20 -8.00 -22.21 21.40
C GLY A 20 -9.43 -21.68 21.45
N GLY A 21 -10.26 -22.19 20.54
CA GLY A 21 -11.54 -21.57 20.17
C GLY A 21 -11.30 -20.49 19.12
N ASN A 22 -11.78 -19.28 19.38
CA ASN A 22 -11.53 -18.11 18.53
C ASN A 22 -10.25 -17.35 18.90
N SER A 23 -9.08 -18.00 18.85
CA SER A 23 -7.79 -17.38 19.23
C SER A 23 -6.65 -17.65 18.24
N LEU A 24 -5.60 -16.82 18.27
CA LEU A 24 -4.35 -17.09 17.54
C LEU A 24 -3.35 -17.96 18.33
N GLY A 25 -3.72 -18.47 19.50
CA GLY A 25 -2.90 -19.38 20.29
C GLY A 25 -1.89 -18.70 21.21
N VAL A 26 -0.74 -19.35 21.39
CA VAL A 26 0.32 -18.94 22.32
C VAL A 26 1.69 -18.96 21.64
N ALA A 27 2.55 -18.01 22.00
CA ALA A 27 3.93 -17.96 21.57
C ALA A 27 4.87 -17.68 22.76
N ASP A 28 6.01 -18.36 22.79
CA ASP A 28 7.10 -18.14 23.73
C ASP A 28 8.34 -17.64 22.96
N ALA A 29 8.66 -16.37 23.15
CA ALA A 29 9.76 -15.71 22.45
C ALA A 29 11.15 -16.18 22.90
N TRP A 30 11.25 -16.79 24.09
CA TRP A 30 12.51 -17.31 24.62
C TRP A 30 12.90 -18.65 24.00
N SER A 31 11.92 -19.53 23.82
CA SER A 31 12.12 -20.88 23.31
C SER A 31 11.87 -20.98 21.81
N HIS A 32 11.44 -19.89 21.17
CA HIS A 32 11.00 -19.85 19.77
C HIS A 32 9.92 -20.90 19.47
N VAL A 33 8.98 -21.06 20.40
CA VAL A 33 7.86 -21.99 20.28
C VAL A 33 6.57 -21.22 20.04
N ARG A 34 5.79 -21.66 19.06
CA ARG A 34 4.44 -21.17 18.77
C ARG A 34 3.49 -22.36 18.69
N ILE A 35 2.35 -22.27 19.35
CA ILE A 35 1.31 -23.30 19.34
C ILE A 35 -0.03 -22.66 18.99
N GLY A 36 -0.72 -23.25 18.00
CA GLY A 36 -2.01 -22.75 17.51
C GLY A 36 -1.88 -21.91 16.24
N GLY A 37 -2.38 -20.67 16.28
CA GLY A 37 -2.49 -19.78 15.12
C GLY A 37 -1.21 -19.03 14.76
N ALA A 38 -1.31 -18.16 13.75
CA ALA A 38 -0.18 -17.42 13.16
C ALA A 38 0.24 -16.17 13.96
N LEU A 39 0.42 -16.28 15.28
CA LEU A 39 1.00 -15.19 16.10
C LEU A 39 2.38 -14.80 15.53
N GLY A 40 2.55 -13.51 15.25
CA GLY A 40 3.78 -12.99 14.62
C GLY A 40 3.89 -13.22 13.10
N GLY A 41 2.88 -13.77 12.43
CA GLY A 41 2.93 -13.99 10.97
C GLY A 41 3.94 -15.06 10.55
N ASP A 42 4.51 -14.93 9.36
CA ASP A 42 5.51 -15.87 8.82
C ASP A 42 6.90 -15.66 9.43
N HIS A 43 7.17 -14.45 9.95
CA HIS A 43 8.42 -14.05 10.60
C HIS A 43 8.18 -13.55 12.03
N PRO A 44 7.85 -14.44 13.00
CA PRO A 44 7.51 -14.05 14.37
C PRO A 44 8.59 -13.24 15.09
N GLU A 45 9.86 -13.42 14.73
CA GLU A 45 11.02 -12.69 15.23
C GLU A 45 10.93 -11.17 15.02
N GLU A 46 10.16 -10.70 14.03
CA GLU A 46 9.93 -9.27 13.80
C GLU A 46 9.11 -8.61 14.93
N ALA A 47 8.22 -9.37 15.57
CA ALA A 47 7.36 -8.84 16.65
C ALA A 47 7.72 -9.40 18.03
N LEU A 48 8.02 -10.71 18.09
CA LEU A 48 8.19 -11.47 19.32
C LEU A 48 9.68 -11.56 19.69
N ARG A 49 10.27 -10.42 20.05
CA ARG A 49 11.64 -10.38 20.56
C ARG A 49 11.70 -10.84 22.02
N LYS A 50 12.67 -11.68 22.35
CA LYS A 50 12.96 -12.11 23.72
C LYS A 50 13.13 -10.91 24.68
N GLY A 51 12.37 -10.88 25.76
CA GLY A 51 12.50 -9.90 26.85
C GLY A 51 11.75 -10.32 28.11
N SER A 52 11.19 -9.38 28.87
CA SER A 52 10.67 -9.64 30.21
C SER A 52 9.15 -9.43 30.39
N ILE A 53 8.41 -9.15 29.31
CA ILE A 53 6.98 -8.79 29.38
C ILE A 53 6.07 -9.90 28.84
N ALA A 54 5.13 -10.36 29.66
CA ALA A 54 4.09 -11.27 29.18
C ALA A 54 2.92 -10.50 28.54
N ILE A 55 2.28 -11.06 27.52
CA ILE A 55 1.10 -10.47 26.88
C ILE A 55 -0.08 -11.43 27.00
N PHE A 56 -1.22 -10.90 27.43
CA PHE A 56 -2.50 -11.59 27.38
C PHE A 56 -3.53 -10.72 26.66
N SER A 57 -4.11 -11.22 25.57
CA SER A 57 -5.01 -10.42 24.74
C SER A 57 -6.24 -11.20 24.31
N ASN A 58 -7.41 -10.56 24.43
CA ASN A 58 -8.64 -11.08 23.85
C ASN A 58 -8.62 -11.06 22.30
N SER A 59 -7.73 -10.28 21.68
CA SER A 59 -7.58 -10.17 20.22
C SER A 59 -6.25 -10.74 19.74
N GLY A 60 -6.31 -11.66 18.79
CA GLY A 60 -5.12 -12.23 18.16
C GLY A 60 -4.22 -11.17 17.52
N ASN A 61 -4.80 -10.29 16.69
CA ASN A 61 -4.01 -9.28 15.98
C ASN A 61 -3.32 -8.30 16.95
N PHE A 62 -4.04 -7.85 17.99
CA PHE A 62 -3.45 -6.95 18.98
C PHE A 62 -2.40 -7.62 19.86
N THR A 63 -2.36 -8.95 19.94
CA THR A 63 -1.25 -9.66 20.61
C THR A 63 0.07 -9.33 19.91
N THR A 64 0.11 -9.45 18.58
CA THR A 64 1.29 -9.13 17.76
C THR A 64 1.56 -7.62 17.76
N THR A 65 0.53 -6.78 17.58
CA THR A 65 0.69 -5.32 17.55
C THR A 65 1.29 -4.78 18.85
N ILE A 66 0.82 -5.27 20.00
CA ILE A 66 1.34 -4.85 21.31
C ILE A 66 2.80 -5.27 21.45
N ALA A 67 3.18 -6.49 21.05
CA ALA A 67 4.57 -6.93 21.06
C ALA A 67 5.47 -6.00 20.24
N THR A 68 5.04 -5.60 19.04
CA THR A 68 5.75 -4.62 18.21
C THR A 68 5.86 -3.25 18.91
N TYR A 69 4.80 -2.77 19.55
CA TYR A 69 4.80 -1.47 20.24
C TYR A 69 5.75 -1.47 21.44
N LEU A 70 5.78 -2.57 22.19
CA LEU A 70 6.69 -2.76 23.32
C LEU A 70 8.14 -2.80 22.83
N ARG A 71 8.41 -3.52 21.74
CA ARG A 71 9.74 -3.57 21.10
C ARG A 71 10.24 -2.18 20.76
N MET A 72 9.41 -1.32 20.17
CA MET A 72 9.81 0.05 19.85
C MET A 72 10.25 0.86 21.08
N ALA A 73 9.73 0.54 22.27
CA ALA A 73 10.08 1.19 23.54
C ALA A 73 11.17 0.46 24.35
N GLY A 74 11.82 -0.56 23.80
CA GLY A 74 12.90 -1.29 24.47
C GLY A 74 12.46 -2.49 25.31
N TRP A 75 11.21 -2.93 25.18
CA TRP A 75 10.65 -4.04 25.95
C TRP A 75 10.41 -5.25 25.06
N GLY A 76 11.01 -6.39 25.41
CA GLY A 76 10.75 -7.66 24.72
C GLY A 76 9.69 -8.47 25.45
N THR A 77 9.21 -9.50 24.78
CA THR A 77 8.18 -10.39 25.30
C THR A 77 8.75 -11.69 25.86
N THR A 78 8.05 -12.26 26.84
CA THR A 78 8.24 -13.65 27.30
C THR A 78 7.26 -14.56 26.57
N THR A 79 6.06 -14.68 27.12
CA THR A 79 4.95 -15.46 26.61
C THR A 79 3.82 -14.53 26.19
N SER A 80 3.34 -14.71 24.96
CA SER A 80 2.28 -13.93 24.35
C SER A 80 1.10 -14.85 24.06
N ILE A 81 -0.04 -14.59 24.69
CA ILE A 81 -1.25 -15.42 24.62
C ILE A 81 -2.39 -14.62 24.02
N SER A 82 -2.95 -15.16 22.94
CA SER A 82 -4.27 -14.79 22.46
C SER A 82 -5.28 -15.76 23.09
N CYS A 83 -6.18 -15.25 23.94
CA CYS A 83 -7.22 -16.09 24.53
C CYS A 83 -8.49 -16.14 23.68
N GLY A 84 -8.62 -15.22 22.72
CA GLY A 84 -9.84 -15.04 21.95
C GLY A 84 -10.98 -14.39 22.73
N LYS A 85 -12.13 -14.23 22.07
CA LYS A 85 -13.35 -13.68 22.68
C LYS A 85 -14.57 -14.54 22.34
N ASP A 86 -14.57 -15.76 22.86
CA ASP A 86 -15.75 -16.61 22.91
C ASP A 86 -16.50 -16.42 24.25
N VAL A 87 -17.73 -16.93 24.32
CA VAL A 87 -18.55 -16.91 25.55
C VAL A 87 -17.84 -17.62 26.71
N TYR A 88 -17.16 -18.73 26.42
CA TYR A 88 -16.31 -19.45 27.35
C TYR A 88 -14.87 -19.34 26.89
N ILE A 89 -14.07 -18.56 27.63
CA ILE A 89 -12.64 -18.43 27.36
C ILE A 89 -11.94 -19.62 27.99
N HIS A 90 -11.26 -20.44 27.18
CA HIS A 90 -10.64 -21.68 27.64
C HIS A 90 -9.42 -21.48 28.54
N PHE A 91 -8.61 -20.46 28.27
CA PHE A 91 -7.51 -20.01 29.13
C PHE A 91 -7.72 -18.54 29.45
N ALA A 92 -8.29 -18.24 30.62
CA ALA A 92 -8.79 -16.92 30.96
C ALA A 92 -7.81 -16.13 31.85
N ALA A 93 -8.20 -14.91 32.22
CA ALA A 93 -7.34 -14.00 32.98
C ALA A 93 -6.85 -14.56 34.33
N PRO A 94 -7.64 -15.34 35.11
CA PRO A 94 -7.15 -15.95 36.34
C PRO A 94 -6.05 -17.00 36.11
N GLU A 95 -6.21 -17.87 35.10
CA GLU A 95 -5.20 -18.86 34.73
C GLU A 95 -3.92 -18.17 34.23
N PHE A 96 -4.06 -17.11 33.44
CA PHE A 96 -2.93 -16.27 33.04
C PHE A 96 -2.24 -15.60 34.24
N ALA A 97 -2.99 -15.05 35.19
CA ALA A 97 -2.41 -14.40 36.37
C ALA A 97 -1.62 -15.40 37.25
N PHE A 98 -2.11 -16.63 37.35
CA PHE A 98 -1.39 -17.73 37.99
C PHE A 98 -0.11 -18.08 37.22
N ALA A 99 -0.17 -18.27 35.91
CA ALA A 99 1.01 -18.56 35.08
C ALA A 99 2.05 -17.43 35.15
N LEU A 100 1.61 -16.17 35.07
CA LEU A 100 2.46 -14.98 35.19
C LEU A 100 3.19 -14.96 36.53
N SER A 101 2.51 -15.29 37.62
CA SER A 101 3.11 -15.34 38.96
C SER A 101 4.24 -16.36 39.03
N ASN A 102 4.10 -17.49 38.35
CA ASN A 102 5.05 -18.60 38.36
C ASN A 102 6.17 -18.48 37.31
N ASP A 103 6.03 -17.65 36.27
CA ASP A 103 7.09 -17.47 35.27
C ASP A 103 8.16 -16.47 35.73
N ALA A 104 9.30 -16.97 36.21
CA ALA A 104 10.42 -16.14 36.67
C ALA A 104 11.01 -15.21 35.60
N ARG A 105 10.80 -15.49 34.31
CA ARG A 105 11.29 -14.66 33.20
C ARG A 105 10.44 -13.40 33.05
N SER A 106 9.16 -13.50 33.37
CA SER A 106 8.18 -12.42 33.26
C SER A 106 8.24 -11.50 34.46
N LYS A 107 8.59 -10.23 34.24
CA LYS A 107 8.66 -9.18 35.27
C LYS A 107 7.38 -8.35 35.37
N ALA A 108 6.65 -8.23 34.26
CA ALA A 108 5.35 -7.57 34.19
C ALA A 108 4.51 -8.16 33.06
N ALA A 109 3.24 -7.76 32.97
CA ALA A 109 2.37 -8.14 31.86
C ALA A 109 1.58 -6.98 31.26
N VAL A 110 1.18 -7.14 30.01
CA VAL A 110 0.19 -6.29 29.33
C VAL A 110 -1.06 -7.11 29.05
N LEU A 111 -2.21 -6.59 29.46
CA LEU A 111 -3.52 -7.17 29.19
C LEU A 111 -4.28 -6.31 28.19
N TYR A 112 -4.71 -6.88 27.06
CA TYR A 112 -5.65 -6.24 26.15
C TYR A 112 -7.05 -6.82 26.35
N VAL A 113 -7.96 -5.98 26.82
CA VAL A 113 -9.25 -6.39 27.35
C VAL A 113 -10.39 -5.73 26.58
N GLU A 114 -11.31 -6.57 26.10
CA GLU A 114 -12.55 -6.14 25.48
C GLU A 114 -13.75 -6.31 26.42
N PRO A 115 -14.83 -5.52 26.24
CA PRO A 115 -16.06 -5.64 27.02
C PRO A 115 -16.67 -7.05 26.96
N GLY A 116 -17.41 -7.42 28.02
CA GLY A 116 -18.08 -8.71 28.16
C GLY A 116 -17.32 -9.71 29.04
N GLY A 117 -18.02 -10.43 29.91
CA GLY A 117 -17.50 -11.47 30.80
C GLY A 117 -16.83 -10.93 32.08
N TYR A 118 -16.64 -11.81 33.07
CA TYR A 118 -16.15 -11.43 34.41
C TYR A 118 -14.75 -11.96 34.75
N TYR A 119 -14.09 -12.69 33.83
CA TYR A 119 -12.80 -13.33 34.10
C TYR A 119 -11.72 -12.35 34.59
N GLU A 120 -11.69 -11.13 34.07
CA GLU A 120 -10.72 -10.11 34.48
C GLU A 120 -10.99 -9.55 35.90
N LEU A 121 -12.23 -9.62 36.39
CA LEU A 121 -12.58 -9.28 37.77
C LEU A 121 -11.99 -10.31 38.74
N ASP A 122 -12.06 -11.59 38.39
CA ASP A 122 -11.60 -12.70 39.23
C ASP A 122 -10.07 -12.86 39.24
N ALA A 123 -9.36 -12.21 38.30
CA ALA A 123 -7.92 -12.31 38.20
C ALA A 123 -7.20 -11.56 39.34
N THR A 124 -6.23 -12.23 39.97
CA THR A 124 -5.38 -11.66 41.03
C THR A 124 -3.93 -11.65 40.58
N PHE A 125 -3.35 -10.46 40.40
CA PHE A 125 -1.99 -10.29 39.91
C PHE A 125 -1.01 -10.05 41.05
N THR A 126 0.09 -10.81 41.08
CA THR A 126 1.19 -10.64 42.03
C THR A 126 2.35 -9.81 41.45
N LYS A 127 2.36 -9.63 40.13
CA LYS A 127 3.35 -8.85 39.37
C LYS A 127 2.69 -7.63 38.73
N PRO A 128 3.46 -6.59 38.37
CA PRO A 128 2.91 -5.39 37.75
C PRO A 128 2.18 -5.67 36.43
N VAL A 129 1.05 -5.00 36.21
CA VAL A 129 0.24 -5.16 35.00
C VAL A 129 -0.15 -3.80 34.39
N VAL A 130 -0.06 -3.70 33.06
CA VAL A 130 -0.71 -2.64 32.30
C VAL A 130 -1.94 -3.21 31.61
N ALA A 131 -3.13 -2.74 32.00
CA ALA A 131 -4.38 -3.13 31.36
C ALA A 131 -4.79 -2.10 30.32
N CYS A 132 -5.07 -2.55 29.09
CA CYS A 132 -5.66 -1.75 28.03
C CYS A 132 -7.12 -2.17 27.84
N VAL A 133 -8.05 -1.34 28.31
CA VAL A 133 -9.49 -1.59 28.14
C VAL A 133 -10.00 -0.76 26.97
N VAL A 134 -10.50 -1.44 25.94
CA VAL A 134 -11.02 -0.79 24.73
C VAL A 134 -12.54 -0.90 24.62
N GLY A 135 -13.12 -0.25 23.61
CA GLY A 135 -14.52 -0.47 23.26
C GLY A 135 -15.52 0.40 24.02
N ARG A 136 -15.10 1.51 24.63
CA ARG A 136 -16.02 2.54 25.18
C ARG A 136 -17.11 2.98 24.20
N TRP A 137 -16.82 2.98 22.90
CA TRP A 137 -17.77 3.35 21.84
C TRP A 137 -18.87 2.31 21.61
N LYS A 138 -18.69 1.05 22.03
CA LYS A 138 -19.70 -0.01 21.88
C LYS A 138 -20.97 0.27 22.69
N SER A 139 -20.89 1.06 23.77
CA SER A 139 -22.06 1.53 24.53
C SER A 139 -22.99 2.45 23.72
N LYS A 140 -22.51 2.99 22.59
CA LYS A 140 -23.28 3.88 21.70
C LYS A 140 -23.89 3.18 20.49
N LEU A 141 -23.61 1.89 20.26
CA LEU A 141 -24.20 1.14 19.14
C LEU A 141 -25.36 0.26 19.59
N THR A 142 -26.43 0.29 18.80
CA THR A 142 -27.59 -0.61 18.90
C THR A 142 -27.43 -1.91 18.12
N ARG A 143 -26.34 -2.11 17.36
CA ARG A 143 -26.00 -3.36 16.65
C ARG A 143 -24.69 -3.95 17.12
N SER A 144 -24.64 -5.28 17.20
CA SER A 144 -23.44 -6.06 17.46
C SER A 144 -22.41 -5.87 16.34
N VAL A 145 -21.19 -5.49 16.72
CA VAL A 145 -20.06 -5.31 15.81
C VAL A 145 -18.90 -6.18 16.30
N GLY A 146 -18.55 -7.19 15.49
CA GLY A 146 -17.49 -8.15 15.77
C GLY A 146 -17.80 -9.17 16.88
N HIS A 147 -16.78 -9.96 17.24
CA HIS A 147 -16.87 -11.09 18.19
C HIS A 147 -17.39 -10.73 19.59
N ALA A 148 -17.31 -9.45 19.99
CA ALA A 148 -17.73 -8.98 21.31
C ALA A 148 -19.22 -8.62 21.43
N GLY A 149 -20.00 -8.74 20.34
CA GLY A 149 -21.38 -8.26 20.30
C GLY A 149 -22.43 -9.14 21.00
N ALA A 150 -22.06 -10.31 21.53
CA ALA A 150 -23.01 -11.27 22.09
C ALA A 150 -23.12 -11.27 23.63
N MET A 151 -22.28 -10.51 24.35
CA MET A 151 -22.11 -10.67 25.80
C MET A 151 -22.23 -9.38 26.63
N ALA A 152 -22.16 -8.20 26.03
CA ALA A 152 -22.21 -6.94 26.78
C ALA A 152 -23.66 -6.51 27.02
N GLY A 153 -24.07 -6.51 28.29
CA GLY A 153 -25.41 -6.08 28.70
C GLY A 153 -25.58 -5.82 30.20
N GLY A 154 -24.53 -5.99 31.01
CA GLY A 154 -24.56 -5.79 32.47
C GLY A 154 -23.36 -5.01 33.00
N ALA A 155 -22.93 -5.30 34.24
CA ALA A 155 -21.79 -4.66 34.90
C ALA A 155 -20.42 -5.13 34.39
N ASP A 156 -20.33 -5.56 33.13
CA ASP A 156 -19.14 -6.11 32.46
C ASP A 156 -18.75 -5.32 31.19
N ASP A 157 -19.28 -4.11 31.06
CA ASP A 157 -18.92 -3.15 30.03
C ASP A 157 -17.50 -2.59 30.20
N ALA A 158 -17.05 -1.79 29.24
CA ALA A 158 -15.71 -1.20 29.26
C ALA A 158 -15.47 -0.37 30.54
N LEU A 159 -16.44 0.46 30.94
CA LEU A 159 -16.30 1.33 32.12
C LEU A 159 -16.24 0.53 33.42
N SER A 160 -16.97 -0.59 33.52
CA SER A 160 -16.90 -1.48 34.68
C SER A 160 -15.55 -2.16 34.78
N LYS A 161 -15.02 -2.67 33.65
CA LYS A 161 -13.67 -3.26 33.60
C LYS A 161 -12.58 -2.24 33.93
N GLU A 162 -12.71 -1.01 33.46
CA GLU A 162 -11.82 0.10 33.84
C GLU A 162 -11.81 0.29 35.36
N ARG A 163 -12.97 0.38 36.01
CA ARG A 163 -13.05 0.48 37.48
C ARG A 163 -12.41 -0.70 38.19
N TRP A 164 -12.59 -1.93 37.70
CA TRP A 164 -11.98 -3.12 38.29
C TRP A 164 -10.45 -3.05 38.27
N PHE A 165 -9.86 -2.63 37.15
CA PHE A 165 -8.41 -2.49 37.04
C PHE A 165 -7.89 -1.30 37.85
N MET A 166 -8.61 -0.18 37.88
CA MET A 166 -8.25 0.98 38.72
C MET A 166 -8.18 0.61 40.20
N ASP A 167 -9.16 -0.14 40.70
CA ASP A 167 -9.18 -0.65 42.08
C ASP A 167 -8.01 -1.61 42.35
N LYS A 168 -7.81 -2.61 41.46
CA LYS A 168 -6.69 -3.56 41.58
C LYS A 168 -5.32 -2.86 41.61
N PHE A 169 -5.16 -1.79 40.84
CA PHE A 169 -3.90 -1.04 40.76
C PHE A 169 -3.79 0.06 41.82
N GLY A 170 -4.88 0.43 42.48
CA GLY A 170 -4.95 1.54 43.44
C GLY A 170 -4.66 2.89 42.76
N VAL A 171 -5.29 3.16 41.62
CA VAL A 171 -5.16 4.41 40.87
C VAL A 171 -6.51 5.08 40.64
N ASP A 172 -6.54 6.41 40.70
CA ASP A 172 -7.79 7.19 40.64
C ASP A 172 -8.16 7.66 39.23
N ASP A 173 -7.30 7.44 38.24
CA ASP A 173 -7.61 7.76 36.83
C ASP A 173 -6.82 6.89 35.84
N ILE A 174 -7.17 6.99 34.56
CA ILE A 174 -6.47 6.36 33.44
C ILE A 174 -5.13 7.05 33.16
N PHE A 175 -4.19 6.27 32.63
CA PHE A 175 -2.91 6.75 32.16
C PHE A 175 -3.05 7.37 30.76
N THR A 176 -2.54 8.60 30.60
CA THR A 176 -2.19 9.17 29.29
C THR A 176 -0.75 9.70 29.32
N PRO A 177 -0.06 9.84 28.18
CA PRO A 177 1.28 10.42 28.14
C PRO A 177 1.36 11.82 28.79
N GLU A 178 0.29 12.61 28.66
CA GLU A 178 0.19 13.96 29.24
C GLU A 178 -0.09 13.92 30.76
N ARG A 179 -0.79 12.87 31.22
CA ARG A 179 -1.16 12.66 32.62
C ARG A 179 -0.86 11.21 33.04
N PRO A 180 0.40 10.89 33.40
CA PRO A 180 0.87 9.51 33.58
C PRO A 180 0.47 8.91 34.94
N VAL A 181 -0.82 8.66 35.15
CA VAL A 181 -1.35 8.04 36.37
C VAL A 181 -1.01 6.54 36.41
N CYS A 182 -0.14 6.13 37.34
CA CYS A 182 0.25 4.73 37.53
C CYS A 182 0.75 4.46 38.95
N SER A 183 0.70 3.19 39.38
CA SER A 183 1.29 2.70 40.63
C SER A 183 2.37 1.66 40.35
N ALA A 184 3.05 1.17 41.39
CA ALA A 184 3.96 0.03 41.25
C ALA A 184 3.22 -1.27 40.85
N LYS A 185 1.92 -1.37 41.16
CA LYS A 185 1.09 -2.52 40.79
C LYS A 185 0.64 -2.49 39.33
N GLY A 186 0.52 -1.30 38.73
CA GLY A 186 0.05 -1.22 37.35
C GLY A 186 -0.46 0.14 36.90
N ALA A 187 -1.01 0.14 35.68
CA ALA A 187 -1.65 1.28 35.04
C ALA A 187 -2.81 0.81 34.15
N LEU A 188 -3.84 1.65 34.03
CA LEU A 188 -4.95 1.44 33.09
C LEU A 188 -4.80 2.41 31.91
N VAL A 189 -4.85 1.91 30.69
CA VAL A 189 -4.91 2.70 29.46
C VAL A 189 -6.16 2.36 28.65
N THR A 190 -6.59 3.26 27.78
CA THR A 190 -7.74 3.04 26.87
C THR A 190 -7.35 3.11 25.39
N ASN A 191 -6.09 3.44 25.12
CA ASN A 191 -5.49 3.46 23.79
C ASN A 191 -4.23 2.58 23.81
N ILE A 192 -4.17 1.63 22.88
CA ILE A 192 -3.02 0.72 22.72
C ILE A 192 -1.71 1.46 22.51
N ALA A 193 -1.73 2.65 21.89
CA ALA A 193 -0.54 3.46 21.67
C ALA A 193 0.09 3.98 22.98
N HIS A 194 -0.68 4.02 24.07
CA HIS A 194 -0.18 4.46 25.39
C HIS A 194 0.45 3.32 26.20
N ILE A 195 0.28 2.06 25.78
CA ILE A 195 0.81 0.89 26.49
C ILE A 195 2.31 1.00 26.75
N PRO A 196 3.17 1.34 25.76
CA PRO A 196 4.62 1.35 26.01
C PRO A 196 5.04 2.42 27.02
N ALA A 197 4.42 3.60 26.98
CA ALA A 197 4.68 4.66 27.94
C ALA A 197 4.19 4.29 29.36
N ALA A 198 2.99 3.72 29.46
CA ALA A 198 2.43 3.24 30.73
C ALA A 198 3.29 2.14 31.35
N LEU A 199 3.69 1.15 30.55
CA LEU A 199 4.56 0.06 31.00
C LEU A 199 5.90 0.61 31.47
N THR A 200 6.53 1.47 30.69
CA THR A 200 7.82 2.09 31.06
C THR A 200 7.71 2.86 32.38
N ALA A 201 6.61 3.57 32.62
CA ALA A 201 6.37 4.29 33.86
C ALA A 201 6.18 3.34 35.07
N VAL A 202 5.41 2.27 34.90
CA VAL A 202 5.20 1.23 35.93
C VAL A 202 6.52 0.50 36.24
N MET A 203 7.28 0.12 35.22
CA MET A 203 8.56 -0.59 35.37
C MET A 203 9.61 0.28 36.04
N ARG A 204 9.64 1.59 35.74
CA ARG A 204 10.50 2.55 36.44
C ARG A 204 10.21 2.61 37.94
N LYS A 205 8.93 2.59 38.35
CA LYS A 205 8.54 2.54 39.78
C LYS A 205 8.99 1.25 40.47
N ASN A 206 9.19 0.17 39.71
CA ASN A 206 9.70 -1.11 40.19
C ASN A 206 11.23 -1.26 39.98
N ALA A 207 11.94 -0.16 39.67
CA ALA A 207 13.38 -0.14 39.41
C ALA A 207 13.84 -1.15 38.34
N CYS A 208 12.99 -1.45 37.36
CA CYS A 208 13.34 -2.33 36.25
C CYS A 208 13.62 -1.48 34.99
N PRO A 209 14.85 -1.52 34.45
CA PRO A 209 15.15 -0.88 33.16
C PRO A 209 14.56 -1.69 31.98
N PRO A 210 14.43 -1.07 30.80
CA PRO A 210 14.11 -1.75 29.54
C PRO A 210 15.07 -2.92 29.26
N ASP A 211 14.59 -3.91 28.50
CA ASP A 211 15.37 -5.10 28.15
C ASP A 211 16.48 -4.78 27.13
N PHE A 212 16.26 -3.77 26.29
CA PHE A 212 17.20 -3.29 25.26
C PHE A 212 16.95 -1.81 24.94
N GLU A 213 17.84 -1.19 24.16
CA GLU A 213 17.67 0.20 23.72
C GLU A 213 16.43 0.36 22.83
N ALA A 214 15.72 1.47 22.99
CA ALA A 214 14.53 1.75 22.20
C ALA A 214 14.87 1.89 20.70
N GLU A 215 14.17 1.14 19.86
CA GLU A 215 14.41 1.11 18.40
C GLU A 215 13.61 2.18 17.65
N GLY A 216 12.73 2.92 18.34
CA GLY A 216 12.01 4.01 17.72
C GLY A 216 10.84 4.54 18.54
N ASN A 217 9.82 4.97 17.84
CA ASN A 217 8.59 5.54 18.39
C ASN A 217 7.41 5.19 17.48
N LEU A 218 6.20 5.46 17.97
CA LEU A 218 4.95 5.24 17.26
C LEU A 218 4.54 6.44 16.38
N SER A 219 5.48 7.31 15.99
CA SER A 219 5.15 8.42 15.10
C SER A 219 4.79 7.89 13.70
N LEU A 220 3.88 8.57 13.02
CA LEU A 220 3.54 8.23 11.64
C LEU A 220 4.77 8.36 10.74
N LYS A 221 5.08 7.29 10.00
CA LYS A 221 6.26 7.15 9.14
C LYS A 221 5.82 6.66 7.76
N PRO A 222 5.32 7.54 6.88
CA PRO A 222 4.84 7.14 5.57
C PRO A 222 5.99 6.57 4.74
N TRP A 223 5.86 5.34 4.24
CA TRP A 223 6.84 4.74 3.31
C TRP A 223 6.53 5.07 1.84
N PHE A 224 5.31 5.50 1.56
CA PHE A 224 4.85 5.88 0.23
C PHE A 224 4.09 7.20 0.31
N GLY A 225 4.30 8.06 -0.68
CA GLY A 225 3.59 9.32 -0.84
C GLY A 225 3.17 9.50 -2.29
N SER A 226 1.97 10.03 -2.50
CA SER A 226 1.52 10.49 -3.81
C SER A 226 0.58 11.66 -3.61
N SER A 227 1.02 12.85 -4.03
CA SER A 227 0.17 14.03 -4.08
C SER A 227 -0.69 14.08 -5.34
N LEU A 228 -0.56 13.09 -6.25
CA LEU A 228 -1.22 13.05 -7.55
C LEU A 228 -1.00 14.32 -8.41
N GLY A 229 0.09 15.05 -8.15
CA GLY A 229 0.40 16.33 -8.82
C GLY A 229 -0.22 17.56 -8.14
N LEU A 230 -0.90 17.40 -7.01
CA LEU A 230 -1.37 18.51 -6.19
C LEU A 230 -0.21 19.10 -5.38
N LYS A 231 -0.16 20.43 -5.30
CA LYS A 231 0.73 21.12 -4.35
C LYS A 231 0.05 21.17 -2.99
N LEU A 232 0.49 20.31 -2.08
CA LEU A 232 -0.07 20.22 -0.72
C LEU A 232 0.54 21.31 0.19
N PRO A 233 -0.23 21.85 1.16
CA PRO A 233 0.33 22.64 2.25
C PRO A 233 1.38 21.83 3.05
N PRO A 234 2.43 22.47 3.61
CA PRO A 234 3.49 21.78 4.35
C PRO A 234 2.98 20.93 5.53
N GLU A 235 1.84 21.30 6.12
CA GLU A 235 1.22 20.56 7.23
C GLU A 235 0.59 19.23 6.79
N LEU A 236 0.29 19.08 5.50
CA LEU A 236 -0.32 17.90 4.90
C LEU A 236 0.67 17.10 4.04
N ASP A 237 1.78 17.72 3.63
CA ASP A 237 2.85 17.09 2.86
C ASP A 237 3.84 16.38 3.78
N LEU A 238 3.38 15.26 4.36
CA LEU A 238 4.20 14.46 5.26
C LEU A 238 5.40 13.88 4.52
N PRO A 239 6.63 14.05 5.04
CA PRO A 239 7.82 13.51 4.39
C PRO A 239 7.76 11.99 4.36
N VAL A 240 8.00 11.43 3.18
CA VAL A 240 8.19 9.98 3.02
C VAL A 240 9.53 9.60 3.65
N VAL A 241 9.52 8.55 4.46
CA VAL A 241 10.73 8.00 5.08
C VAL A 241 11.06 6.66 4.46
N GLU A 242 12.34 6.28 4.51
CA GLU A 242 12.76 4.96 4.07
C GLU A 242 12.07 3.87 4.91
N ALA A 243 11.59 2.83 4.23
CA ALA A 243 11.04 1.67 4.91
C ALA A 243 12.13 0.95 5.72
N THR A 244 11.74 0.22 6.76
CA THR A 244 12.70 -0.59 7.52
C THR A 244 13.03 -1.87 6.77
N SER A 245 14.25 -2.39 6.89
CA SER A 245 14.61 -3.72 6.38
C SER A 245 13.71 -4.82 6.95
N PRO A 246 13.26 -5.80 6.13
CA PRO A 246 13.62 -6.03 4.71
C PRO A 246 12.69 -5.31 3.70
N TYR A 247 11.74 -4.50 4.17
CA TYR A 247 10.72 -3.89 3.32
C TYR A 247 11.29 -2.83 2.37
N ASN A 248 12.35 -2.12 2.74
CA ASN A 248 13.03 -1.18 1.82
C ASN A 248 13.57 -1.89 0.58
N GLU A 249 14.18 -3.07 0.72
CA GLU A 249 14.70 -3.86 -0.40
C GLU A 249 13.56 -4.29 -1.35
N GLN A 250 12.43 -4.72 -0.77
CA GLN A 250 11.24 -5.10 -1.56
C GLN A 250 10.65 -3.90 -2.30
N VAL A 251 10.59 -2.73 -1.64
CA VAL A 251 10.13 -1.48 -2.25
C VAL A 251 11.07 -1.03 -3.37
N ALA A 252 12.38 -1.13 -3.17
CA ALA A 252 13.37 -0.80 -4.19
C ALA A 252 13.24 -1.71 -5.41
N ALA A 253 13.13 -3.02 -5.21
CA ALA A 253 12.91 -3.99 -6.28
C ALA A 253 11.59 -3.73 -7.04
N LEU A 254 10.52 -3.36 -6.33
CA LEU A 254 9.25 -2.99 -6.96
C LEU A 254 9.37 -1.69 -7.76
N ASN A 255 10.12 -0.70 -7.28
CA ASN A 255 10.27 0.59 -7.95
C ASN A 255 11.16 0.53 -9.20
N GLN A 256 12.10 -0.42 -9.28
CA GLN A 256 12.84 -0.71 -10.52
C GLN A 256 11.90 -1.15 -11.67
N GLN A 257 10.71 -1.64 -11.34
CA GLN A 257 9.71 -2.10 -12.29
C GLN A 257 8.69 -0.99 -12.62
N ILE A 258 9.15 0.16 -13.15
CA ILE A 258 8.27 1.27 -13.54
C ILE A 258 7.15 0.75 -14.46
N GLY A 259 5.90 0.87 -14.01
CA GLY A 259 4.71 0.48 -14.78
C GLY A 259 4.50 -1.03 -15.01
N ALA A 260 5.34 -1.92 -14.45
CA ALA A 260 5.22 -3.36 -14.70
C ALA A 260 4.21 -4.07 -13.79
N VAL A 261 3.90 -3.52 -12.62
CA VAL A 261 2.84 -4.05 -11.75
C VAL A 261 1.53 -3.32 -12.07
N PRO A 262 0.57 -3.96 -12.77
CA PRO A 262 -0.74 -3.36 -12.96
C PRO A 262 -1.37 -3.17 -11.57
N PRO A 263 -1.92 -1.98 -11.25
CA PRO A 263 -2.76 -1.85 -10.07
C PRO A 263 -3.91 -2.87 -10.20
N ARG A 264 -4.05 -3.78 -9.22
CA ARG A 264 -5.20 -4.69 -9.17
C ARG A 264 -6.46 -3.85 -9.00
N GLN A 265 -7.23 -3.70 -10.08
CA GLN A 265 -8.53 -3.05 -10.06
C GLN A 265 -9.62 -4.12 -9.91
N SER A 266 -10.64 -3.86 -9.09
CA SER A 266 -11.74 -4.80 -8.90
C SER A 266 -12.54 -4.94 -10.20
N LEU A 267 -12.85 -6.19 -10.59
CA LEU A 267 -13.59 -6.54 -11.80
C LEU A 267 -14.96 -5.84 -11.95
N LYS A 268 -15.53 -5.33 -10.86
CA LYS A 268 -16.82 -4.63 -10.85
C LYS A 268 -16.81 -3.33 -11.67
N ASP A 269 -15.62 -2.78 -11.98
CA ASP A 269 -15.42 -1.54 -12.74
C ASP A 269 -14.38 -1.71 -13.87
N ALA A 270 -14.22 -2.93 -14.41
CA ALA A 270 -13.21 -3.23 -15.43
C ALA A 270 -13.42 -2.53 -16.80
N SER A 271 -14.47 -1.72 -16.95
CA SER A 271 -14.63 -0.78 -18.07
C SER A 271 -14.30 0.67 -17.71
N GLY A 272 -13.64 0.92 -16.55
CA GLY A 272 -13.43 2.21 -15.89
C GLY A 272 -12.76 3.34 -16.70
N ALA A 273 -12.45 3.08 -17.98
CA ALA A 273 -12.30 4.15 -18.95
C ALA A 273 -13.57 4.99 -19.03
N SER A 274 -14.73 4.41 -19.37
CA SER A 274 -15.98 5.16 -19.48
C SER A 274 -16.95 4.85 -18.34
N GLN A 275 -17.39 5.88 -17.62
CA GLN A 275 -18.38 5.74 -16.53
C GLN A 275 -19.57 6.67 -16.76
N MET A 276 -20.78 6.14 -16.66
CA MET A 276 -22.00 6.93 -16.67
C MET A 276 -22.42 7.24 -15.23
N ASP A 277 -22.53 8.51 -14.89
CA ASP A 277 -23.08 8.92 -13.60
C ASP A 277 -24.59 8.69 -13.58
N ALA A 278 -25.07 7.83 -12.69
CA ALA A 278 -26.47 7.42 -12.66
C ALA A 278 -27.45 8.56 -12.32
N LYS A 279 -26.98 9.64 -11.67
CA LYS A 279 -27.83 10.77 -11.28
C LYS A 279 -27.92 11.82 -12.36
N THR A 280 -26.78 12.19 -12.93
CA THR A 280 -26.65 13.27 -13.92
C THR A 280 -26.80 12.76 -15.35
N GLN A 281 -26.67 11.44 -15.56
CA GLN A 281 -26.65 10.80 -16.89
C GLN A 281 -25.50 11.33 -17.77
N VAL A 282 -24.47 11.93 -17.17
CA VAL A 282 -23.28 12.39 -17.88
C VAL A 282 -22.25 11.28 -17.88
N THR A 283 -21.80 10.90 -19.07
CA THR A 283 -20.68 9.97 -19.24
C THR A 283 -19.37 10.70 -19.00
N SER A 284 -18.41 10.02 -18.41
CA SER A 284 -17.03 10.49 -18.23
C SER A 284 -16.04 9.48 -18.82
N LEU A 285 -14.87 9.95 -19.23
CA LEU A 285 -13.72 9.17 -19.66
C LEU A 285 -12.56 9.45 -18.68
N TYR A 286 -12.11 8.44 -17.93
CA TYR A 286 -11.09 8.58 -16.88
C TYR A 286 -11.36 9.73 -15.90
N GLY A 287 -12.63 9.92 -15.54
CA GLY A 287 -13.07 10.98 -14.63
C GLY A 287 -13.27 12.36 -15.26
N VAL A 288 -12.99 12.54 -16.56
CA VAL A 288 -13.31 13.76 -17.30
C VAL A 288 -14.68 13.63 -17.94
N SER A 289 -15.61 14.54 -17.66
CA SER A 289 -16.95 14.48 -18.26
C SER A 289 -16.89 14.65 -19.78
N MET A 290 -17.81 14.05 -20.53
CA MET A 290 -17.91 14.25 -21.98
C MET A 290 -18.22 15.70 -22.36
N LEU A 291 -18.81 16.49 -21.44
CA LEU A 291 -19.05 17.93 -21.64
C LEU A 291 -17.75 18.74 -21.56
N ASP A 292 -16.81 18.33 -20.71
CA ASP A 292 -15.49 18.95 -20.61
C ASP A 292 -14.60 18.47 -21.76
N ALA A 293 -14.59 17.16 -22.05
CA ALA A 293 -13.83 16.58 -23.14
C ALA A 293 -14.20 17.17 -24.51
N ALA A 294 -15.47 17.54 -24.72
CA ALA A 294 -15.92 18.21 -25.94
C ALA A 294 -15.29 19.60 -26.16
N GLN A 295 -14.78 20.25 -25.10
CA GLN A 295 -14.08 21.53 -25.18
C GLN A 295 -12.57 21.37 -25.41
N PHE A 296 -12.04 20.15 -25.31
CA PHE A 296 -10.63 19.86 -25.51
C PHE A 296 -10.28 19.78 -27.00
N SER A 297 -9.05 20.19 -27.33
CA SER A 297 -8.45 19.93 -28.64
C SER A 297 -8.37 18.42 -28.93
N LEU A 298 -8.28 18.05 -30.21
CA LEU A 298 -8.12 16.65 -30.61
C LEU A 298 -6.94 15.98 -29.87
N GLU A 299 -5.80 16.66 -29.75
CA GLU A 299 -4.60 16.13 -29.12
C GLU A 299 -4.80 15.86 -27.63
N ALA A 300 -5.48 16.76 -26.93
CA ALA A 300 -5.81 16.58 -25.52
C ALA A 300 -6.80 15.42 -25.31
N ASN A 301 -7.74 15.21 -26.23
CA ASN A 301 -8.63 14.05 -26.19
C ASN A 301 -7.90 12.74 -26.52
N VAL A 302 -6.92 12.76 -27.41
CA VAL A 302 -6.05 11.60 -27.69
C VAL A 302 -5.20 11.27 -26.46
N SER A 303 -4.60 12.28 -25.81
CA SER A 303 -3.90 12.11 -24.54
C SER A 303 -4.82 11.52 -23.47
N LEU A 304 -6.03 12.05 -23.32
CA LEU A 304 -7.00 11.55 -22.34
C LEU A 304 -7.34 10.07 -22.58
N ALA A 305 -7.59 9.70 -23.84
CA ALA A 305 -7.96 8.34 -24.20
C ALA A 305 -6.82 7.32 -23.97
N LEU A 306 -5.58 7.70 -24.25
CA LEU A 306 -4.42 6.80 -24.21
C LEU A 306 -3.69 6.82 -22.86
N LEU A 307 -3.60 7.99 -22.23
CA LEU A 307 -2.74 8.26 -21.07
C LEU A 307 -3.55 8.53 -19.78
N HIS A 308 -4.88 8.48 -19.89
CA HIS A 308 -5.83 8.70 -18.79
C HIS A 308 -5.79 10.12 -18.20
N GLU A 309 -5.28 11.08 -18.97
CA GLU A 309 -5.27 12.51 -18.65
C GLU A 309 -5.08 13.36 -19.92
N PRO A 310 -5.62 14.59 -19.97
CA PRO A 310 -5.61 15.42 -21.18
C PRO A 310 -4.23 16.01 -21.55
N GLY A 311 -3.23 15.85 -20.67
CA GLY A 311 -1.89 16.37 -20.88
C GLY A 311 -1.78 17.90 -20.86
N GLY A 312 -0.55 18.38 -20.95
CA GLY A 312 -0.18 19.79 -21.03
C GLY A 312 -0.06 20.31 -22.45
N GLU A 313 0.42 21.55 -22.58
CA GLU A 313 0.66 22.17 -23.90
C GLU A 313 1.76 21.45 -24.69
N ASN A 314 2.80 20.97 -24.00
CA ASN A 314 3.88 20.21 -24.63
C ASN A 314 3.37 18.89 -25.25
N ASP A 315 2.50 18.18 -24.51
CA ASP A 315 1.93 16.91 -24.95
C ASP A 315 1.11 17.09 -26.22
N ARG A 316 0.36 18.20 -26.32
CA ARG A 316 -0.39 18.55 -27.54
C ARG A 316 0.55 18.77 -28.73
N ARG A 317 1.68 19.45 -28.53
CA ARG A 317 2.68 19.67 -29.60
C ARG A 317 3.26 18.33 -30.11
N LEU A 318 3.55 17.41 -29.19
CA LEU A 318 4.06 16.07 -29.49
C LEU A 318 3.03 15.22 -30.24
N ILE A 319 1.80 15.14 -29.72
CA ILE A 319 0.69 14.37 -30.32
C ILE A 319 0.35 14.91 -31.71
N ASN A 320 0.34 16.23 -31.89
CA ASN A 320 0.08 16.85 -33.20
C ASN A 320 1.08 16.36 -34.27
N VAL A 321 2.37 16.26 -33.92
CA VAL A 321 3.39 15.75 -34.84
C VAL A 321 3.26 14.24 -35.06
N ALA A 322 3.00 13.46 -34.01
CA ALA A 322 2.81 12.02 -34.14
C ALA A 322 1.64 11.67 -35.07
N ILE A 323 0.49 12.34 -34.88
CA ILE A 323 -0.68 12.20 -35.76
C ILE A 323 -0.33 12.66 -37.18
N GLY A 324 0.24 13.87 -37.32
CA GLY A 324 0.61 14.45 -38.60
C GLY A 324 1.55 13.56 -39.42
N GLY A 325 2.54 12.96 -38.77
CA GLY A 325 3.45 12.01 -39.40
C GLY A 325 2.76 10.73 -39.90
N GLY A 326 1.61 10.34 -39.33
CA GLY A 326 0.84 9.16 -39.72
C GLY A 326 -0.30 9.41 -40.72
N LEU A 327 -0.62 10.66 -41.05
CA LEU A 327 -1.79 10.97 -41.90
C LEU A 327 -1.63 10.55 -43.36
N ASN A 328 -0.42 10.63 -43.91
CA ASN A 328 -0.18 10.27 -45.30
C ASN A 328 0.00 8.75 -45.45
N LEU A 329 -1.00 8.09 -46.04
CA LEU A 329 -0.99 6.65 -46.30
C LEU A 329 -0.54 6.29 -47.73
N HIS A 330 0.04 7.24 -48.48
CA HIS A 330 0.54 6.95 -49.82
C HIS A 330 1.58 5.82 -49.79
N GLY A 331 1.36 4.78 -50.60
CA GLY A 331 2.21 3.58 -50.62
C GLY A 331 2.00 2.62 -49.45
N HIS A 332 1.18 2.97 -48.46
CA HIS A 332 0.91 2.10 -47.31
C HIS A 332 -0.13 1.02 -47.67
N PRO A 333 0.07 -0.26 -47.30
CA PRO A 333 -0.86 -1.34 -47.61
C PRO A 333 -2.31 -1.08 -47.13
N ALA A 334 -2.48 -0.31 -46.05
CA ALA A 334 -3.80 0.03 -45.49
C ALA A 334 -4.66 0.81 -46.48
N LEU A 335 -4.03 1.67 -47.29
CA LEU A 335 -4.73 2.42 -48.32
C LEU A 335 -5.20 1.48 -49.45
N ALA A 336 -4.37 0.51 -49.83
CA ALA A 336 -4.73 -0.50 -50.83
C ALA A 336 -5.89 -1.39 -50.34
N ALA A 337 -5.86 -1.82 -49.08
CA ALA A 337 -6.95 -2.59 -48.48
C ALA A 337 -8.26 -1.79 -48.42
N ALA A 338 -8.19 -0.52 -48.02
CA ALA A 338 -9.34 0.39 -48.04
C ALA A 338 -9.91 0.56 -49.45
N GLN A 339 -9.03 0.74 -50.44
CA GLN A 339 -9.44 0.95 -51.83
C GLN A 339 -10.10 -0.30 -52.42
N ALA A 340 -9.53 -1.49 -52.19
CA ALA A 340 -10.12 -2.75 -52.62
C ALA A 340 -11.51 -2.96 -51.99
N ALA A 341 -11.66 -2.69 -50.69
CA ALA A 341 -12.95 -2.76 -50.03
C ALA A 341 -13.97 -1.77 -50.61
N ARG A 342 -13.54 -0.55 -50.95
CA ARG A 342 -14.39 0.48 -51.55
C ARG A 342 -14.83 0.11 -52.97
N GLU A 343 -13.92 -0.40 -53.80
CA GLU A 343 -14.21 -0.82 -55.17
C GLU A 343 -15.17 -2.01 -55.23
N ALA A 344 -15.13 -2.88 -54.21
CA ALA A 344 -16.10 -3.95 -54.03
C ALA A 344 -17.50 -3.47 -53.57
N GLY A 345 -17.70 -2.15 -53.41
CA GLY A 345 -18.99 -1.57 -53.02
C GLY A 345 -19.32 -1.71 -51.54
N ASN A 346 -18.34 -1.98 -50.67
CA ASN A 346 -18.59 -2.11 -49.24
C ASN A 346 -18.93 -0.77 -48.58
N ALA A 347 -19.70 -0.83 -47.50
CA ALA A 347 -20.05 0.33 -46.69
C ALA A 347 -18.82 0.99 -46.03
N PRO A 348 -18.86 2.29 -45.70
CA PRO A 348 -17.70 3.02 -45.16
C PRO A 348 -17.06 2.40 -43.92
N ASN A 349 -17.86 1.84 -43.00
CA ASN A 349 -17.35 1.14 -41.81
C ASN A 349 -16.54 -0.12 -42.17
N SER A 350 -16.96 -0.85 -43.20
CA SER A 350 -16.25 -2.04 -43.69
C SER A 350 -14.96 -1.68 -44.42
N VAL A 351 -14.97 -0.54 -45.14
CA VAL A 351 -13.75 0.03 -45.74
C VAL A 351 -12.73 0.41 -44.67
N LEU A 352 -13.17 1.08 -43.60
CA LEU A 352 -12.30 1.41 -42.46
C LEU A 352 -11.81 0.16 -41.73
N ALA A 353 -12.67 -0.84 -41.53
CA ALA A 353 -12.30 -2.10 -40.90
C ALA A 353 -11.25 -2.87 -41.73
N ALA A 354 -11.34 -2.85 -43.06
CA ALA A 354 -10.34 -3.47 -43.94
C ALA A 354 -8.97 -2.77 -43.84
N ALA A 355 -8.95 -1.44 -43.71
CA ALA A 355 -7.72 -0.70 -43.48
C ALA A 355 -7.12 -1.00 -42.10
N ALA A 356 -7.96 -1.06 -41.07
CA ALA A 356 -7.54 -1.31 -39.69
C ALA A 356 -7.08 -2.75 -39.45
N SER A 357 -7.69 -3.74 -40.09
CA SER A 357 -7.40 -5.16 -39.87
C SER A 357 -6.00 -5.58 -40.31
N ILE A 358 -5.38 -4.81 -41.19
CA ILE A 358 -4.01 -5.06 -41.64
C ILE A 358 -2.94 -4.32 -40.83
N LEU A 359 -3.35 -3.43 -39.91
CA LEU A 359 -2.46 -2.78 -38.95
C LEU A 359 -2.19 -3.75 -37.80
N GLY A 360 -1.15 -4.57 -37.96
CA GLY A 360 -0.74 -5.54 -36.96
C GLY A 360 0.45 -5.07 -36.11
N PRO A 361 0.82 -5.84 -35.06
CA PRO A 361 1.98 -5.54 -34.21
C PRO A 361 3.29 -5.37 -34.97
N ARG A 362 3.45 -6.05 -36.11
CA ARG A 362 4.64 -5.95 -36.97
C ARG A 362 4.77 -4.58 -37.63
N CYS A 363 3.68 -3.83 -37.81
CA CYS A 363 3.72 -2.49 -38.40
C CYS A 363 4.33 -1.45 -37.47
N GLN A 364 4.43 -1.74 -36.16
CA GLN A 364 4.96 -0.83 -35.14
C GLN A 364 6.04 -1.49 -34.29
N GLY A 365 6.58 -2.65 -34.73
CA GLY A 365 7.49 -3.46 -33.91
C GLY A 365 8.76 -2.72 -33.48
N GLN A 366 9.38 -1.98 -34.40
CA GLN A 366 10.57 -1.18 -34.10
C GLN A 366 10.26 -0.02 -33.16
N ALA A 367 9.19 0.76 -33.42
CA ALA A 367 8.79 1.87 -32.55
C ALA A 367 8.50 1.39 -31.11
N ARG A 368 7.85 0.23 -30.96
CA ARG A 368 7.59 -0.36 -29.64
C ARG A 368 8.86 -0.79 -28.91
N GLN A 369 9.77 -1.48 -29.60
CA GLN A 369 11.05 -1.90 -29.03
C GLN A 369 11.91 -0.69 -28.63
N ALA A 370 11.97 0.32 -29.50
CA ALA A 370 12.67 1.57 -29.25
C ALA A 370 12.08 2.34 -28.06
N ALA A 371 10.76 2.45 -27.95
CA ALA A 371 10.10 3.12 -26.83
C ALA A 371 10.41 2.40 -25.51
N SER A 372 10.35 1.07 -25.55
CA SER A 372 10.66 0.22 -24.38
C SER A 372 12.12 0.44 -23.92
N ALA A 373 13.08 0.37 -24.85
CA ALA A 373 14.49 0.60 -24.55
C ALA A 373 14.77 2.02 -24.02
N LEU A 374 14.12 3.04 -24.58
CA LEU A 374 14.22 4.41 -24.08
C LEU A 374 13.70 4.53 -22.64
N ILE A 375 12.53 3.95 -22.34
CA ILE A 375 11.97 4.09 -21.00
C ILE A 375 12.87 3.39 -19.97
N ASP A 376 13.39 2.21 -20.29
CA ASP A 376 14.24 1.45 -19.37
C ASP A 376 15.58 2.14 -19.10
N ALA A 377 16.24 2.65 -20.14
CA ALA A 377 17.53 3.32 -19.99
C ALA A 377 17.41 4.64 -19.20
N PHE A 378 16.38 5.44 -19.47
CA PHE A 378 16.15 6.70 -18.75
C PHE A 378 15.66 6.46 -17.32
N ALA A 379 14.98 5.34 -17.08
CA ALA A 379 14.54 4.94 -15.74
C ALA A 379 15.75 4.59 -14.88
N ALA A 380 16.66 3.79 -15.44
CA ALA A 380 17.91 3.43 -14.79
C ALA A 380 18.79 4.66 -14.50
N ALA A 381 18.75 5.67 -15.38
CA ALA A 381 19.47 6.93 -15.20
C ALA A 381 18.78 7.94 -14.25
N GLY A 382 17.60 7.62 -13.70
CA GLY A 382 16.96 8.43 -12.66
C GLY A 382 16.26 9.70 -13.15
N VAL A 383 15.78 9.71 -14.39
CA VAL A 383 15.09 10.88 -14.96
C VAL A 383 13.76 11.11 -14.23
N THR A 384 13.56 12.30 -13.66
CA THR A 384 12.31 12.64 -12.95
C THR A 384 11.30 13.35 -13.85
N ASP A 385 11.79 14.18 -14.78
CA ASP A 385 10.97 14.95 -15.70
C ASP A 385 11.44 14.74 -17.15
N ALA A 386 10.54 14.24 -18.00
CA ALA A 386 10.81 14.02 -19.42
C ALA A 386 11.02 15.31 -20.21
N LEU A 387 10.69 16.46 -19.63
CA LEU A 387 10.85 17.79 -20.22
C LEU A 387 12.12 18.51 -19.74
N ASP A 388 12.93 17.87 -18.91
CA ASP A 388 14.17 18.47 -18.38
C ASP A 388 15.24 18.60 -19.47
N GLU A 389 15.43 19.83 -19.93
CA GLU A 389 16.44 20.18 -20.94
C GLU A 389 17.86 20.19 -20.36
N SER A 390 18.01 20.23 -19.03
CA SER A 390 19.30 20.26 -18.34
C SER A 390 19.86 18.86 -18.03
N PHE A 391 19.03 17.81 -18.15
CA PHE A 391 19.45 16.44 -17.89
C PHE A 391 20.68 16.05 -18.73
N ASP A 392 21.62 15.31 -18.15
CA ASP A 392 22.83 14.88 -18.86
C ASP A 392 22.58 13.58 -19.64
N ILE A 393 22.26 13.73 -20.92
CA ILE A 393 21.97 12.59 -21.81
C ILE A 393 23.19 11.71 -22.12
N SER A 394 24.41 12.15 -21.78
CA SER A 394 25.62 11.35 -22.01
C SER A 394 25.71 10.11 -21.10
N GLN A 395 24.91 10.10 -20.03
CA GLN A 395 24.81 9.00 -19.07
C GLN A 395 23.94 7.85 -19.59
N ILE A 396 23.19 8.07 -20.67
CA ILE A 396 22.31 7.08 -21.26
C ILE A 396 23.13 6.15 -22.14
N ASN A 397 23.14 4.86 -21.80
CA ASN A 397 23.74 3.82 -22.62
C ASN A 397 22.68 2.82 -23.09
N ILE A 398 22.50 2.70 -24.40
CA ILE A 398 21.62 1.71 -25.04
C ILE A 398 22.44 0.94 -26.07
N ASP A 399 22.59 -0.36 -25.87
CA ASP A 399 23.46 -1.21 -26.70
C ASP A 399 22.95 -1.36 -28.15
N GLN A 400 21.64 -1.29 -28.36
CA GLN A 400 20.98 -1.50 -29.67
C GLN A 400 20.68 -0.17 -30.37
N LEU A 401 21.72 0.52 -30.82
CA LEU A 401 21.57 1.81 -31.53
C LEU A 401 20.88 1.67 -32.90
N ASP A 402 20.93 0.49 -33.50
CA ASP A 402 20.26 0.14 -34.75
C ASP A 402 18.73 0.22 -34.68
N LEU A 403 18.15 0.20 -33.48
CA LEU A 403 16.72 0.49 -33.27
C LEU A 403 16.35 1.96 -33.52
N PHE A 404 17.34 2.87 -33.45
CA PHE A 404 17.09 4.31 -33.43
C PHE A 404 17.55 5.01 -34.70
N VAL A 405 18.68 4.57 -35.27
CA VAL A 405 19.34 5.27 -36.37
C VAL A 405 19.66 4.35 -37.56
N SER A 406 19.60 4.92 -38.76
CA SER A 406 20.02 4.31 -40.02
C SER A 406 21.15 5.10 -40.68
N VAL A 407 21.78 4.47 -41.68
CA VAL A 407 22.80 5.12 -42.52
C VAL A 407 22.17 6.15 -43.46
N ASP A 408 21.00 5.84 -44.02
CA ASP A 408 20.28 6.71 -44.93
C ASP A 408 19.27 7.59 -44.17
N PRO A 409 19.05 8.84 -44.61
CA PRO A 409 18.05 9.73 -44.03
C PRO A 409 16.62 9.23 -44.29
N ASP A 410 15.79 9.30 -43.25
CA ASP A 410 14.34 9.06 -43.34
C ASP A 410 13.60 10.39 -43.44
N ALA A 411 13.04 10.67 -44.63
CA ALA A 411 12.31 11.91 -44.90
C ALA A 411 11.12 12.16 -43.94
N ARG A 412 10.48 11.08 -43.45
CA ARG A 412 9.38 11.19 -42.50
C ARG A 412 9.92 11.56 -41.12
N ALA A 413 11.03 10.96 -40.70
CA ALA A 413 11.70 11.31 -39.44
C ALA A 413 12.16 12.78 -39.44
N GLU A 414 12.78 13.24 -40.52
CA GLU A 414 13.21 14.62 -40.68
C GLU A 414 12.04 15.60 -40.60
N ALA A 415 10.92 15.30 -41.28
CA ALA A 415 9.71 16.10 -41.21
C ALA A 415 9.10 16.13 -39.81
N MET A 416 9.11 15.01 -39.09
CA MET A 416 8.63 14.95 -37.70
C MET A 416 9.53 15.77 -36.77
N LEU A 417 10.85 15.61 -36.84
CA LEU A 417 11.81 16.38 -36.03
C LEU A 417 11.72 17.89 -36.31
N ALA A 418 11.60 18.28 -37.58
CA ALA A 418 11.37 19.67 -37.97
C ALA A 418 10.03 20.19 -37.41
N GLY A 419 8.98 19.36 -37.47
CA GLY A 419 7.66 19.67 -36.91
C GLY A 419 7.67 19.87 -35.40
N LEU A 420 8.43 19.06 -34.66
CA LEU A 420 8.63 19.19 -33.21
C LEU A 420 9.36 20.50 -32.89
N LYS A 421 10.47 20.77 -33.60
CA LYS A 421 11.26 21.98 -33.43
C LYS A 421 10.44 23.24 -33.71
N ALA A 422 9.68 23.27 -34.80
CA ALA A 422 8.83 24.41 -35.17
C ALA A 422 7.75 24.73 -34.14
N ARG A 423 7.30 23.72 -33.37
CA ARG A 423 6.31 23.88 -32.31
C ARG A 423 6.93 24.16 -30.94
N GLY A 424 8.26 24.13 -30.82
CA GLY A 424 8.94 24.23 -29.53
C GLY A 424 8.57 23.08 -28.58
N ALA A 425 8.43 21.86 -29.12
CA ALA A 425 8.22 20.68 -28.29
C ALA A 425 9.52 20.34 -27.53
N ARG A 426 9.40 20.10 -26.23
CA ARG A 426 10.49 19.70 -25.34
C ARG A 426 10.38 18.21 -25.06
N SER A 427 11.53 17.54 -25.11
CA SER A 427 11.64 16.12 -24.80
C SER A 427 13.12 15.75 -24.62
N VAL A 428 13.44 15.16 -23.47
CA VAL A 428 14.77 14.61 -23.21
C VAL A 428 15.09 13.46 -24.17
N PHE A 429 14.08 12.65 -24.53
CA PHE A 429 14.21 11.51 -25.44
C PHE A 429 14.50 11.95 -26.87
N VAL A 430 13.83 13.00 -27.36
CA VAL A 430 14.10 13.57 -28.70
C VAL A 430 15.51 14.16 -28.74
N ARG A 431 15.95 14.83 -27.67
CA ARG A 431 17.32 15.37 -27.57
C ARG A 431 18.37 14.25 -27.60
N TYR A 432 18.14 13.15 -26.88
CA TYR A 432 19.00 11.97 -26.96
C TYR A 432 19.05 11.38 -28.36
N LEU A 433 17.89 11.19 -29.00
CA LEU A 433 17.80 10.66 -30.36
C LEU A 433 18.60 11.52 -31.37
N GLN A 434 18.55 12.85 -31.23
CA GLN A 434 19.30 13.79 -32.06
C GLN A 434 20.81 13.80 -31.77
N SER A 435 21.25 13.26 -30.63
CA SER A 435 22.67 13.16 -30.27
C SER A 435 23.35 11.90 -30.82
N LEU A 436 22.56 10.91 -31.26
CA LEU A 436 23.08 9.64 -31.73
C LEU A 436 23.83 9.77 -33.07
N PRO A 437 24.85 8.94 -33.32
CA PRO A 437 25.57 8.92 -34.59
C PRO A 437 24.70 8.25 -35.67
N GLY A 438 24.19 9.01 -36.63
CA GLY A 438 23.41 8.50 -37.77
C GLY A 438 22.14 9.32 -38.02
N HIS A 439 21.25 8.79 -38.85
CA HIS A 439 19.97 9.42 -39.16
C HIS A 439 18.83 8.73 -38.38
N PRO A 440 18.10 9.44 -37.50
CA PRO A 440 16.95 8.85 -36.81
C PRO A 440 15.88 8.32 -37.76
N SER A 441 15.31 7.15 -37.44
CA SER A 441 14.16 6.60 -38.17
C SER A 441 12.84 7.22 -37.70
N ALA A 442 11.78 7.16 -38.53
CA ALA A 442 10.47 7.68 -38.13
C ALA A 442 9.89 6.92 -36.92
N ASP A 443 10.18 5.62 -36.83
CA ASP A 443 9.80 4.77 -35.69
C ASP A 443 10.52 5.20 -34.41
N ALA A 444 11.79 5.60 -34.50
CA ALA A 444 12.55 6.13 -33.36
C ALA A 444 12.03 7.49 -32.89
N VAL A 445 11.64 8.38 -33.80
CA VAL A 445 11.03 9.66 -33.44
C VAL A 445 9.66 9.45 -32.79
N LEU A 446 8.85 8.51 -33.31
CA LEU A 446 7.59 8.12 -32.68
C LEU A 446 7.83 7.53 -31.28
N ALA A 447 8.81 6.65 -31.13
CA ALA A 447 9.20 6.08 -29.84
C ALA A 447 9.60 7.15 -28.82
N ALA A 448 10.39 8.14 -29.22
CA ALA A 448 10.78 9.27 -28.34
C ALA A 448 9.56 10.12 -27.94
N ILE A 449 8.63 10.38 -28.86
CA ILE A 449 7.36 11.05 -28.55
C ILE A 449 6.57 10.23 -27.53
N THR A 450 6.39 8.93 -27.78
CA THR A 450 5.66 8.02 -26.88
C THR A 450 6.29 7.97 -25.49
N ALA A 451 7.61 7.81 -25.40
CA ALA A 451 8.33 7.80 -24.13
C ALA A 451 8.13 9.11 -23.35
N THR A 452 8.16 10.26 -24.04
CA THR A 452 7.91 11.58 -23.42
C THR A 452 6.51 11.68 -22.86
N LEU A 453 5.51 11.31 -23.66
CA LEU A 453 4.09 11.37 -23.30
C LEU A 453 3.75 10.39 -22.16
N ALA A 454 4.31 9.19 -22.21
CA ALA A 454 4.05 8.13 -21.24
C ALA A 454 4.77 8.33 -19.90
N TRP A 455 5.87 9.11 -19.86
CA TRP A 455 6.74 9.22 -18.68
C TRP A 455 6.01 9.64 -17.41
N GLY A 456 5.33 10.79 -17.45
CA GLY A 456 4.60 11.32 -16.31
C GLY A 456 3.47 10.39 -15.81
N PRO A 457 2.62 9.86 -16.72
CA PRO A 457 1.62 8.85 -16.40
C PRO A 457 2.21 7.55 -15.82
N LEU A 458 3.32 7.04 -16.36
CA LEU A 458 4.02 5.84 -15.87
C LEU A 458 4.56 6.06 -14.45
N MET A 459 5.22 7.20 -14.21
CA MET A 459 5.76 7.55 -12.90
C MET A 459 4.67 7.68 -11.83
N ARG A 460 3.49 8.17 -12.21
CA ARG A 460 2.31 8.24 -11.33
C ARG A 460 1.48 6.96 -11.30
N LYS A 461 1.93 5.89 -11.97
CA LYS A 461 1.25 4.59 -12.07
C LYS A 461 -0.20 4.71 -12.61
N ARG A 462 -0.45 5.70 -13.47
CA ARG A 462 -1.76 5.91 -14.15
C ARG A 462 -1.97 4.97 -15.31
N ILE A 463 -0.89 4.63 -16.00
CA ILE A 463 -0.86 3.67 -17.10
C ILE A 463 0.15 2.55 -16.82
N SER A 464 -0.03 1.43 -17.49
CA SER A 464 0.92 0.31 -17.42
C SER A 464 2.01 0.44 -18.48
N ARG A 465 3.10 -0.31 -18.31
CA ARG A 465 4.11 -0.45 -19.35
C ARG A 465 3.53 -1.01 -20.65
N LEU A 466 2.61 -1.96 -20.55
CA LEU A 466 1.90 -2.51 -21.71
C LEU A 466 1.07 -1.46 -22.46
N THR A 467 0.56 -0.45 -21.77
CA THR A 467 -0.14 0.70 -22.38
C THR A 467 0.82 1.63 -23.11
N ALA A 468 2.03 1.84 -22.56
CA ALA A 468 3.04 2.66 -23.19
C ALA A 468 3.69 1.97 -24.41
N ASP A 469 3.86 0.64 -24.34
CA ASP A 469 4.44 -0.19 -25.40
C ASP A 469 3.40 -0.60 -26.47
N GLY A 470 2.10 -0.47 -26.21
CA GLY A 470 1.01 -0.92 -27.08
C GLY A 470 0.62 0.15 -28.09
#